data_AF-A0AAU5I132-F1
#
_entry.id   AF-A0AAU5I132-F1
#
_cell.length_a   1.000
_cell.length_b   1.000
_cell.length_c   1.000
_cell.angle_alpha   90.00
_cell.angle_beta   90.00
_cell.angle_gamma   90.00
#
_symmetry.space_group_name_H-M   'P 1'
#
loop_
_entity.id
_entity.type
_entity.pdbx_description
1 polymer ?
#
loop_
_entity_poly.entity_id
_entity_poly.type
_entity_poly.pdbx_seq_one_letter_code
_entity_poly.pdbx_strand_id
1 'polypeptide(L)'
;MIIDRAARVVPPRYPDRDVRRWIGDALGKADEADLLAAYLWVKEVLIGRDACAELRVQDEALRRNLGQLEKLRSSPRLRGRSWEFTRAELDTVFDSFIAAVKDDVEFIGECTQKASGAFDELSTLPEGDLADHYRPGRVDSPLNMIMHLWDEIPPSSERYMAKQSWALAEMDRLAGVDERRGIFAQSQKSYTLRRIQEFDSKNFEILVSWLTARDGLKVIQAHGGPGDRGADVISQTPDGRRVVVQCKQTGRAAKQSVTSTNVQTFNGTARPEHKADVAVMVTNGGFSEPARDFARDHAIHLIGPTELERWATWGDSLYEVLGIPGATSLGTTS
;
A
#
# COMPACT_ATOMS: atom_id res chain seq x y z
N MET A 1 53.53 -0.21 -39.41
CA MET A 1 53.16 -1.64 -39.43
C MET A 1 52.72 -2.03 -40.85
N ILE A 2 53.32 -3.05 -41.48
CA ILE A 2 52.82 -3.58 -42.78
C ILE A 2 51.54 -4.34 -42.47
N ILE A 3 50.42 -4.01 -43.12
CA ILE A 3 49.17 -4.76 -43.00
C ILE A 3 49.43 -6.16 -43.59
N ASP A 4 49.66 -7.15 -42.72
CA ASP A 4 49.73 -8.54 -43.12
C ASP A 4 48.33 -8.98 -43.55
N ARG A 5 48.19 -9.27 -44.85
CA ARG A 5 46.91 -9.70 -45.44
C ARG A 5 46.52 -11.13 -45.04
N ALA A 6 47.43 -11.88 -44.39
CA ALA A 6 47.17 -13.17 -43.78
C ALA A 6 46.86 -13.07 -42.27
N ALA A 7 46.86 -11.87 -41.68
CA ALA A 7 46.52 -11.68 -40.29
C ALA A 7 45.05 -12.05 -39.99
N ARG A 8 44.81 -12.48 -38.76
CA ARG A 8 43.47 -12.83 -38.25
C ARG A 8 42.47 -11.68 -38.33
N VAL A 9 42.95 -10.43 -38.25
CA VAL A 9 42.13 -9.22 -38.35
C VAL A 9 42.75 -8.31 -39.40
N VAL A 10 41.97 -7.97 -40.43
CA VAL A 10 42.37 -7.05 -41.50
C VAL A 10 41.26 -6.03 -41.74
N PRO A 11 41.58 -4.77 -42.11
CA PRO A 11 40.56 -3.80 -42.48
C PRO A 11 39.73 -4.29 -43.67
N PRO A 12 38.41 -4.04 -43.69
CA PRO A 12 37.58 -4.39 -44.83
C PRO A 12 38.05 -3.64 -46.07
N ARG A 13 37.72 -4.17 -47.24
CA ARG A 13 38.07 -3.54 -48.52
C ARG A 13 37.17 -2.33 -48.77
N TYR A 14 37.53 -1.16 -48.25
CA TYR A 14 36.79 0.07 -48.49
C TYR A 14 36.86 0.44 -49.99
N PRO A 15 35.72 0.65 -50.68
CA PRO A 15 35.70 1.04 -52.09
C PRO A 15 36.36 2.40 -52.32
N ASP A 16 36.06 3.34 -51.42
CA ASP A 16 36.58 4.70 -51.42
C ASP A 16 38.11 4.72 -51.21
N ARG A 17 38.81 5.53 -52.00
CA ARG A 17 40.27 5.63 -51.95
C ARG A 17 40.74 6.44 -50.74
N ASP A 18 40.05 7.52 -50.42
CA ASP A 18 40.41 8.41 -49.33
C ASP A 18 40.18 7.73 -47.99
N VAL A 19 39.08 6.99 -47.83
CA VAL A 19 38.82 6.17 -46.63
C VAL A 19 39.93 5.14 -46.43
N ARG A 20 40.35 4.42 -47.48
CA ARG A 20 41.46 3.47 -47.38
C ARG A 20 42.76 4.13 -46.93
N ARG A 21 43.07 5.31 -47.47
CA ARG A 21 44.25 6.08 -47.09
C ARG A 21 44.16 6.52 -45.63
N TRP A 22 43.05 7.13 -45.22
CA TRP A 22 42.86 7.61 -43.85
C TRP A 22 42.96 6.48 -42.81
N ILE A 23 42.31 5.34 -43.07
CA ILE A 23 42.41 4.15 -42.20
C ILE A 23 43.83 3.58 -42.20
N GLY A 24 44.48 3.49 -43.36
CA GLY A 24 45.85 3.01 -43.47
C GLY A 24 46.84 3.91 -42.70
N ASP A 25 46.67 5.23 -42.80
CA ASP A 25 47.48 6.22 -42.09
C ASP A 25 47.26 6.15 -40.57
N ALA A 26 46.00 5.96 -40.12
CA ALA A 26 45.67 5.79 -38.70
C ALA A 26 46.29 4.50 -38.12
N LEU A 27 46.11 3.36 -38.79
CA LEU A 27 46.69 2.08 -38.39
C LEU A 27 48.23 2.08 -38.45
N GLY A 28 48.80 2.88 -39.34
CA GLY A 28 50.26 3.04 -39.44
C GLY A 28 50.88 3.78 -38.26
N LYS A 29 50.10 4.60 -37.56
CA LYS A 29 50.52 5.43 -36.41
C LYS A 29 50.16 4.84 -35.05
N ALA A 30 49.13 4.00 -34.99
CA ALA A 30 48.64 3.42 -33.74
C ALA A 30 49.66 2.48 -33.08
N ASP A 31 49.76 2.55 -31.76
CA ASP A 31 50.54 1.63 -30.92
C ASP A 31 49.65 0.68 -30.10
N GLU A 32 50.25 -0.09 -29.18
CA GLU A 32 49.53 -1.05 -28.35
C GLU A 32 48.55 -0.36 -27.38
N ALA A 33 48.89 0.82 -26.86
CA ALA A 33 48.04 1.56 -25.95
C ALA A 33 46.80 2.10 -26.69
N ASP A 34 46.97 2.63 -27.90
CA ASP A 34 45.86 3.08 -28.75
C ASP A 34 44.84 1.95 -29.00
N LEU A 35 45.35 0.77 -29.36
CA LEU A 35 44.52 -0.40 -29.65
C LEU A 35 43.80 -0.91 -28.40
N LEU A 36 44.48 -0.92 -27.25
CA LEU A 36 43.86 -1.30 -25.98
C LEU A 36 42.80 -0.30 -25.53
N ALA A 37 43.06 1.01 -25.62
CA ALA A 37 42.10 2.06 -25.31
C ALA A 37 40.85 1.95 -26.19
N ALA A 38 41.01 1.74 -27.50
CA ALA A 38 39.90 1.53 -28.42
C ALA A 38 39.08 0.28 -28.05
N TYR A 39 39.75 -0.82 -27.67
CA TYR A 39 39.06 -2.04 -27.23
C TYR A 39 38.29 -1.83 -25.93
N LEU A 40 38.90 -1.19 -24.93
CA LEU A 40 38.27 -0.89 -23.64
C LEU A 40 37.05 0.00 -23.81
N TRP A 41 37.16 1.06 -24.61
CA TRP A 41 36.03 1.94 -24.92
C TRP A 41 34.86 1.20 -25.57
N VAL A 42 35.13 0.36 -26.57
CA VAL A 42 34.10 -0.49 -27.18
C VAL A 42 33.46 -1.41 -26.14
N LYS A 43 34.24 -1.95 -25.18
CA LYS A 43 33.70 -2.78 -24.11
C LYS A 43 32.85 -2.00 -23.13
N GLU A 44 33.28 -0.83 -22.69
CA GLU A 44 32.47 0.00 -21.80
C GLU A 44 31.15 0.41 -22.46
N VAL A 45 31.18 0.83 -23.72
CA VAL A 45 29.97 1.16 -24.49
C VAL A 45 29.04 -0.06 -24.61
N LEU A 46 29.56 -1.27 -24.89
CA LEU A 46 28.72 -2.47 -24.96
C LEU A 46 28.07 -2.80 -23.62
N ILE A 47 28.82 -2.75 -22.51
CA ILE A 47 28.29 -3.03 -21.17
C ILE A 47 27.25 -1.97 -20.80
N GLY A 48 27.55 -0.69 -21.00
CA GLY A 48 26.63 0.41 -20.70
C GLY A 48 25.34 0.31 -21.49
N ARG A 49 25.42 -0.05 -22.78
CA ARG A 49 24.24 -0.26 -23.64
C ARG A 49 23.33 -1.35 -23.08
N ASP A 50 23.92 -2.49 -22.72
CA ASP A 50 23.17 -3.65 -22.24
C ASP A 50 22.54 -3.35 -20.86
N ALA A 51 23.26 -2.68 -19.96
CA ALA A 51 22.72 -2.22 -18.68
C ALA A 51 21.57 -1.21 -18.83
N CYS A 52 21.68 -0.24 -19.74
CA CYS A 52 20.59 0.68 -20.06
C CYS A 52 19.38 -0.04 -20.67
N ALA A 53 19.59 -1.09 -21.46
CA ALA A 53 18.50 -1.88 -22.03
C ALA A 53 17.72 -2.62 -20.93
N GLU A 54 18.42 -3.26 -19.98
CA GLU A 54 17.79 -3.92 -18.84
C GLU A 54 16.99 -2.94 -17.96
N LEU A 55 17.54 -1.74 -17.67
CA LEU A 55 16.80 -0.71 -16.93
C LEU A 55 15.47 -0.32 -17.62
N ARG A 56 15.49 -0.15 -18.94
CA ARG A 56 14.28 0.13 -19.73
C ARG A 56 13.27 -1.01 -19.67
N VAL A 57 13.74 -2.26 -19.77
CA VAL A 57 12.87 -3.45 -19.64
C VAL A 57 12.16 -3.46 -18.28
N GLN A 58 12.85 -3.09 -17.21
CA GLN A 58 12.28 -3.01 -15.88
C GLN A 58 11.27 -1.87 -15.72
N ASP A 59 11.58 -0.66 -16.21
CA ASP A 59 10.63 0.47 -16.24
C ASP A 59 9.33 0.09 -16.99
N GLU A 60 9.47 -0.52 -18.18
CA GLU A 60 8.34 -0.98 -18.98
C GLU A 60 7.54 -2.10 -18.28
N ALA A 61 8.20 -3.02 -17.58
CA ALA A 61 7.54 -4.05 -16.80
C ALA A 61 6.72 -3.46 -15.64
N LEU A 62 7.29 -2.53 -14.87
CA LEU A 62 6.59 -1.86 -13.77
C LEU A 62 5.38 -1.06 -14.28
N ARG A 63 5.51 -0.30 -15.37
CA ARG A 63 4.40 0.44 -15.99
C ARG A 63 3.28 -0.48 -16.47
N ARG A 64 3.62 -1.62 -17.08
CA ARG A 64 2.63 -2.64 -17.48
C ARG A 64 1.90 -3.22 -16.26
N ASN A 65 2.65 -3.57 -15.21
CA ASN A 65 2.09 -4.10 -13.97
C ASN A 65 1.15 -3.09 -13.31
N LEU A 66 1.53 -1.81 -13.25
CA LEU A 66 0.69 -0.74 -12.74
C LEU A 66 -0.64 -0.66 -13.50
N GLY A 67 -0.59 -0.65 -14.84
CA GLY A 67 -1.80 -0.63 -15.66
C GLY A 67 -2.69 -1.87 -15.49
N GLN A 68 -2.11 -3.04 -15.18
CA GLN A 68 -2.89 -4.24 -14.83
C GLN A 68 -3.54 -4.11 -13.45
N LEU A 69 -2.81 -3.60 -12.44
CA LEU A 69 -3.34 -3.39 -11.09
C LEU A 69 -4.51 -2.40 -11.09
N GLU A 70 -4.41 -1.28 -11.82
CA GLU A 70 -5.49 -0.29 -11.92
C GLU A 70 -6.76 -0.88 -12.59
N LYS A 71 -6.59 -1.76 -13.59
CA LYS A 71 -7.69 -2.51 -14.20
C LYS A 71 -8.32 -3.50 -13.22
N LEU A 72 -7.50 -4.25 -12.48
CA LEU A 72 -7.99 -5.21 -11.48
C LEU A 72 -8.76 -4.52 -10.35
N ARG A 73 -8.23 -3.39 -9.85
CA ARG A 73 -8.92 -2.54 -8.86
C ARG A 73 -10.31 -2.14 -9.33
N SER A 74 -10.41 -1.70 -10.59
CA SER A 74 -11.67 -1.20 -11.16
C SER A 74 -12.65 -2.32 -11.54
N SER A 75 -12.24 -3.59 -11.45
CA SER A 75 -13.08 -4.71 -11.83
C SER A 75 -14.17 -4.98 -10.77
N PRO A 76 -15.45 -5.10 -11.18
CA PRO A 76 -16.54 -5.41 -10.26
C PRO A 76 -16.46 -6.84 -9.73
N ARG A 77 -15.81 -7.74 -10.47
CA ARG A 77 -15.53 -9.12 -10.06
C ARG A 77 -14.04 -9.36 -10.12
N LEU A 78 -13.51 -10.00 -9.08
CA LEU A 78 -12.10 -10.34 -9.01
C LEU A 78 -12.00 -11.81 -8.63
N ARG A 79 -11.22 -12.59 -9.39
CA ARG A 79 -11.10 -14.05 -9.23
C ARG A 79 -12.45 -14.78 -9.25
N GLY A 80 -13.36 -14.34 -10.12
CA GLY A 80 -14.67 -14.97 -10.31
C GLY A 80 -15.71 -14.72 -9.21
N ARG A 81 -15.38 -13.96 -8.15
CA ARG A 81 -16.31 -13.67 -7.05
C ARG A 81 -16.73 -12.20 -7.00
N SER A 82 -17.89 -11.98 -6.39
CA SER A 82 -18.35 -10.68 -5.89
C SER A 82 -17.73 -10.45 -4.51
N TRP A 83 -17.35 -9.21 -4.19
CA TRP A 83 -16.75 -8.82 -2.91
C TRP A 83 -17.70 -7.89 -2.17
N GLU A 84 -18.91 -8.37 -1.89
CA GLU A 84 -20.04 -7.52 -1.48
C GLU A 84 -19.83 -6.88 -0.11
N PHE A 85 -19.17 -7.60 0.80
CA PHE A 85 -19.04 -7.18 2.18
C PHE A 85 -17.64 -6.68 2.52
N THR A 86 -16.68 -6.79 1.59
CA THR A 86 -15.26 -6.43 1.81
C THR A 86 -14.66 -5.59 0.69
N ARG A 87 -15.49 -5.03 -0.22
CA ARG A 87 -15.02 -4.23 -1.36
C ARG A 87 -14.14 -3.07 -0.92
N ALA A 88 -14.54 -2.33 0.11
CA ALA A 88 -13.81 -1.16 0.58
C ALA A 88 -12.44 -1.53 1.18
N GLU A 89 -12.37 -2.62 1.95
CA GLU A 89 -11.09 -3.14 2.43
C GLU A 89 -10.21 -3.60 1.26
N LEU A 90 -10.78 -4.29 0.27
CA LEU A 90 -10.06 -4.70 -0.93
C LEU A 90 -9.53 -3.51 -1.74
N ASP A 91 -10.32 -2.45 -1.89
CA ASP A 91 -9.90 -1.21 -2.54
C ASP A 91 -8.68 -0.61 -1.85
N THR A 92 -8.66 -0.63 -0.52
CA THR A 92 -7.52 -0.15 0.28
C THR A 92 -6.25 -0.97 0.01
N VAL A 93 -6.37 -2.30 -0.16
CA VAL A 93 -5.25 -3.17 -0.52
C VAL A 93 -4.70 -2.80 -1.89
N PHE A 94 -5.57 -2.62 -2.88
CA PHE A 94 -5.17 -2.20 -4.22
C PHE A 94 -4.55 -0.81 -4.22
N ASP A 95 -5.12 0.15 -3.49
CA ASP A 95 -4.61 1.52 -3.41
C ASP A 95 -3.21 1.55 -2.81
N SER A 96 -2.97 0.78 -1.75
CA SER A 96 -1.64 0.64 -1.17
C SER A 96 -0.63 0.00 -2.13
N PHE A 97 -1.04 -1.04 -2.87
CA PHE A 97 -0.14 -1.71 -3.82
C PHE A 97 0.15 -0.80 -5.03
N ILE A 98 -0.88 -0.14 -5.59
CA ILE A 98 -0.75 0.81 -6.70
C ILE A 98 0.17 1.97 -6.31
N ALA A 99 0.02 2.53 -5.11
CA ALA A 99 0.90 3.59 -4.62
C ALA A 99 2.37 3.13 -4.58
N ALA A 100 2.64 1.95 -4.00
CA ALA A 100 4.00 1.42 -3.93
C ALA A 100 4.62 1.16 -5.32
N VAL A 101 3.83 0.70 -6.29
CA VAL A 101 4.31 0.51 -7.67
C VAL A 101 4.50 1.84 -8.39
N LYS A 102 3.68 2.87 -8.11
CA LYS A 102 3.86 4.22 -8.66
C LYS A 102 5.18 4.84 -8.20
N ASP A 103 5.48 4.75 -6.91
CA ASP A 103 6.74 5.24 -6.35
C ASP A 103 7.95 4.55 -7.04
N ASP A 104 7.83 3.24 -7.29
CA ASP A 104 8.90 2.47 -7.92
C ASP A 104 9.04 2.76 -9.44
N VAL A 105 7.92 3.00 -10.15
CA VAL A 105 7.91 3.46 -11.55
C VAL A 105 8.57 4.83 -11.68
N GLU A 106 8.33 5.74 -10.74
CA GLU A 106 8.97 7.05 -10.73
C GLU A 106 10.48 6.90 -10.52
N PHE A 107 10.88 6.15 -9.50
CA PHE A 107 12.29 5.92 -9.17
C PHE A 107 13.08 5.24 -10.30
N ILE A 108 12.58 4.13 -10.86
CA ILE A 108 13.24 3.42 -11.96
C ILE A 108 13.19 4.23 -13.27
N GLY A 109 12.14 5.02 -13.48
CA GLY A 109 12.07 5.99 -14.57
C GLY A 109 13.20 7.02 -14.51
N GLU A 110 13.46 7.59 -13.33
CA GLU A 110 14.59 8.49 -13.11
C GLU A 110 15.95 7.79 -13.33
N CYS A 111 16.11 6.57 -12.82
CA CYS A 111 17.32 5.77 -13.03
C CYS A 111 17.57 5.54 -14.52
N THR A 112 16.52 5.19 -15.27
CA THR A 112 16.58 4.98 -16.72
C THR A 112 16.98 6.26 -17.47
N GLN A 113 16.45 7.41 -17.06
CA GLN A 113 16.81 8.70 -17.66
C GLN A 113 18.27 9.07 -17.37
N LYS A 114 18.72 8.95 -16.12
CA LYS A 114 20.12 9.22 -15.72
C LYS A 114 21.10 8.28 -16.43
N ALA A 115 20.79 6.99 -16.49
CA ALA A 115 21.60 6.00 -17.19
C ALA A 115 21.68 6.29 -18.69
N SER A 116 20.57 6.73 -19.32
CA SER A 116 20.58 7.13 -20.73
C SER A 116 21.50 8.34 -20.96
N GLY A 117 21.46 9.35 -20.09
CA GLY A 117 22.38 10.51 -20.19
C GLY A 117 23.86 10.12 -20.00
N ALA A 118 24.17 9.27 -19.01
CA ALA A 118 25.52 8.75 -18.82
C ALA A 118 25.98 7.87 -20.00
N PHE A 119 25.06 7.16 -20.65
CA PHE A 119 25.36 6.36 -21.84
C PHE A 119 25.62 7.24 -23.08
N ASP A 120 24.91 8.36 -23.23
CA ASP A 120 25.16 9.32 -24.30
C ASP A 120 26.58 9.92 -24.15
N GLU A 121 26.99 10.23 -22.93
CA GLU A 121 28.38 10.63 -22.62
C GLU A 121 29.39 9.51 -22.96
N LEU A 122 29.13 8.28 -22.52
CA LEU A 122 30.01 7.12 -22.73
C LEU A 122 30.19 6.76 -24.21
N SER A 123 29.11 6.87 -24.99
CA SER A 123 29.06 6.48 -26.41
C SER A 123 29.53 7.58 -27.36
N THR A 124 29.77 8.79 -26.85
CA THR A 124 30.39 9.88 -27.59
C THR A 124 31.91 9.73 -27.51
N LEU A 125 32.58 9.74 -28.66
CA LEU A 125 34.05 9.67 -28.68
C LEU A 125 34.64 10.87 -27.94
N PRO A 126 35.53 10.68 -26.95
CA PRO A 126 36.14 11.78 -26.21
C PRO A 126 36.93 12.72 -27.12
N GLU A 127 36.99 14.00 -26.73
CA GLU A 127 37.96 14.94 -27.32
C GLU A 127 39.39 14.59 -26.86
N GLY A 128 40.33 14.49 -27.79
CA GLY A 128 41.73 14.16 -27.50
C GLY A 128 42.10 12.71 -27.76
N ASP A 129 43.22 12.26 -27.17
CA ASP A 129 43.70 10.89 -27.32
C ASP A 129 42.93 9.94 -26.39
N LEU A 130 42.41 8.86 -26.96
CA LEU A 130 41.68 7.85 -26.19
C LEU A 130 42.62 7.11 -25.21
N ALA A 131 43.91 6.99 -25.51
CA ALA A 131 44.88 6.40 -24.59
C ALA A 131 45.00 7.20 -23.28
N ASP A 132 44.94 8.54 -23.36
CA ASP A 132 44.93 9.41 -22.18
C ASP A 132 43.66 9.23 -21.32
N HIS A 133 42.54 8.91 -21.99
CA HIS A 133 41.27 8.60 -21.33
C HIS A 133 41.33 7.30 -20.50
N TYR A 134 42.26 6.38 -20.76
CA TYR A 134 42.45 5.14 -20.01
C TYR A 134 43.74 5.11 -19.19
N ARG A 135 44.26 6.28 -18.81
CA ARG A 135 45.44 6.38 -17.95
C ARG A 135 45.29 5.58 -16.63
N PRO A 136 46.39 5.01 -16.09
CA PRO A 136 46.34 4.28 -14.83
C PRO A 136 45.72 5.09 -13.67
N GLY A 137 44.86 4.43 -12.89
CA GLY A 137 44.21 5.04 -11.72
C GLY A 137 42.92 5.81 -12.01
N ARG A 138 42.42 5.78 -13.26
CA ARG A 138 41.11 6.32 -13.60
C ARG A 138 39.97 5.60 -12.85
N VAL A 139 39.02 6.37 -12.32
CA VAL A 139 37.82 5.86 -11.62
C VAL A 139 36.51 6.54 -12.07
N ASP A 140 36.58 7.54 -12.94
CA ASP A 140 35.47 8.41 -13.35
C ASP A 140 34.82 7.97 -14.68
N SER A 141 34.63 6.66 -14.88
CA SER A 141 33.89 6.16 -16.05
C SER A 141 32.39 6.41 -15.91
N PRO A 142 31.71 7.03 -16.91
CA PRO A 142 30.25 7.10 -16.93
C PRO A 142 29.59 5.72 -16.80
N LEU A 143 30.30 4.66 -17.20
CA LEU A 143 29.87 3.28 -16.97
C LEU A 143 29.61 2.98 -15.50
N ASN A 144 30.40 3.52 -14.56
CA ASN A 144 30.22 3.28 -13.13
C ASN A 144 28.85 3.81 -12.65
N MET A 145 28.43 4.98 -13.13
CA MET A 145 27.09 5.52 -12.85
C MET A 145 26.00 4.60 -13.41
N ILE A 146 26.15 4.14 -14.66
CA ILE A 146 25.18 3.22 -15.28
C ILE A 146 25.07 1.92 -14.46
N MET A 147 26.20 1.35 -14.03
CA MET A 147 26.20 0.12 -13.23
C MET A 147 25.56 0.33 -11.85
N HIS A 148 25.83 1.45 -11.18
CA HIS A 148 25.17 1.77 -9.92
C HIS A 148 23.65 1.91 -10.07
N LEU A 149 23.18 2.50 -11.18
CA LEU A 149 21.75 2.60 -11.45
C LEU A 149 21.15 1.25 -11.82
N TRP A 150 21.90 0.39 -12.52
CA TRP A 150 21.49 -0.98 -12.83
C TRP A 150 21.33 -1.84 -11.57
N ASP A 151 22.17 -1.63 -10.55
CA ASP A 151 22.08 -2.30 -9.25
C ASP A 151 20.78 -1.98 -8.47
N GLU A 152 19.99 -0.98 -8.91
CA GLU A 152 18.68 -0.68 -8.33
C GLU A 152 17.55 -1.60 -8.84
N ILE A 153 17.79 -2.39 -9.89
CA ILE A 153 16.81 -3.32 -10.46
C ILE A 153 16.40 -4.41 -9.45
N PRO A 154 17.33 -5.15 -8.80
CA PRO A 154 16.94 -6.20 -7.86
C PRO A 154 16.14 -5.67 -6.66
N PRO A 155 16.53 -4.58 -5.97
CA PRO A 155 15.73 -4.00 -4.89
C PRO A 155 14.31 -3.58 -5.33
N SER A 156 14.17 -2.99 -6.53
CA SER A 156 12.85 -2.68 -7.11
C SER A 156 12.00 -3.95 -7.28
N SER A 157 12.58 -4.99 -7.87
CA SER A 157 11.92 -6.28 -8.06
C SER A 157 11.48 -6.91 -6.73
N GLU A 158 12.34 -6.87 -5.71
CA GLU A 158 12.04 -7.37 -4.37
C GLU A 158 10.89 -6.61 -3.70
N ARG A 159 10.90 -5.27 -3.79
CA ARG A 159 9.78 -4.45 -3.28
C ARG A 159 8.46 -4.80 -3.95
N TYR A 160 8.47 -4.97 -5.27
CA TYR A 160 7.28 -5.38 -6.03
C TYR A 160 6.76 -6.74 -5.56
N MET A 161 7.65 -7.75 -5.49
CA MET A 161 7.28 -9.12 -5.10
C MET A 161 6.78 -9.19 -3.65
N ALA A 162 7.40 -8.45 -2.73
CA ALA A 162 6.95 -8.36 -1.35
C ALA A 162 5.54 -7.76 -1.26
N LYS A 163 5.27 -6.68 -2.00
CA LYS A 163 3.93 -6.06 -2.04
C LYS A 163 2.90 -6.95 -2.72
N GLN A 164 3.27 -7.65 -3.77
CA GLN A 164 2.40 -8.65 -4.41
C GLN A 164 2.04 -9.77 -3.43
N SER A 165 3.03 -10.35 -2.74
CA SER A 165 2.81 -11.42 -1.77
C SER A 165 1.90 -10.96 -0.63
N TRP A 166 2.13 -9.76 -0.10
CA TRP A 166 1.26 -9.16 0.91
C TRP A 166 -0.18 -8.99 0.41
N ALA A 167 -0.36 -8.40 -0.77
CA ALA A 167 -1.69 -8.16 -1.33
C ALA A 167 -2.45 -9.48 -1.55
N LEU A 168 -1.76 -10.52 -2.01
CA LEU A 168 -2.35 -11.85 -2.20
C LEU A 168 -2.80 -12.48 -0.88
N ALA A 169 -1.99 -12.40 0.17
CA ALA A 169 -2.35 -12.90 1.49
C ALA A 169 -3.53 -12.12 2.10
N GLU A 170 -3.54 -10.80 1.94
CA GLU A 170 -4.61 -9.96 2.46
C GLU A 170 -5.92 -10.18 1.70
N MET A 171 -5.86 -10.37 0.38
CA MET A 171 -7.01 -10.78 -0.42
C MET A 171 -7.58 -12.11 0.06
N ASP A 172 -6.75 -13.11 0.36
CA ASP A 172 -7.22 -14.40 0.88
C ASP A 172 -7.90 -14.27 2.24
N ARG A 173 -7.33 -13.46 3.14
CA ARG A 173 -7.93 -13.10 4.42
C ARG A 173 -9.30 -12.44 4.22
N LEU A 174 -9.38 -11.43 3.35
CA LEU A 174 -10.63 -10.72 3.06
C LEU A 174 -11.68 -11.62 2.42
N ALA A 175 -11.26 -12.59 1.59
CA ALA A 175 -12.15 -13.57 0.99
C ALA A 175 -12.91 -14.40 2.04
N GLY A 176 -12.24 -14.79 3.13
CA GLY A 176 -12.87 -15.47 4.26
C GLY A 176 -13.76 -14.55 5.10
N VAL A 177 -13.37 -13.27 5.27
CA VAL A 177 -14.21 -12.27 5.95
C VAL A 177 -15.50 -12.02 5.16
N ASP A 178 -15.40 -11.88 3.84
CA ASP A 178 -16.53 -11.65 2.95
C ASP A 178 -17.57 -12.77 3.03
N GLU A 179 -17.09 -14.02 2.99
CA GLU A 179 -17.95 -15.20 3.12
C GLU A 179 -18.63 -15.26 4.50
N ARG A 180 -17.87 -15.07 5.58
CA ARG A 180 -18.41 -15.03 6.95
C ARG A 180 -19.48 -13.94 7.09
N ARG A 181 -19.21 -12.74 6.59
CA ARG A 181 -20.15 -11.60 6.62
C ARG A 181 -21.41 -11.90 5.82
N GLY A 182 -21.28 -12.50 4.64
CA GLY A 182 -22.40 -12.93 3.81
C GLY A 182 -23.29 -13.98 4.47
N ILE A 183 -22.70 -14.97 5.14
CA ILE A 183 -23.44 -15.98 5.92
C ILE A 183 -24.20 -15.32 7.07
N PHE A 184 -23.55 -14.43 7.83
CA PHE A 184 -24.19 -13.75 8.96
C PHE A 184 -25.34 -12.84 8.49
N ALA A 185 -25.15 -12.10 7.39
CA ALA A 185 -26.15 -11.20 6.84
C ALA A 185 -27.46 -11.90 6.47
N GLN A 186 -27.41 -13.19 6.12
CA GLN A 186 -28.59 -14.02 5.83
C GLN A 186 -29.20 -14.68 7.06
N SER A 187 -28.56 -14.59 8.22
CA SER A 187 -29.04 -15.22 9.45
C SER A 187 -30.15 -14.40 10.12
N GLN A 188 -30.96 -15.07 10.96
CA GLN A 188 -31.98 -14.40 11.79
C GLN A 188 -31.39 -13.44 12.85
N LYS A 189 -30.07 -13.48 13.05
CA LYS A 189 -29.32 -12.61 13.97
C LYS A 189 -28.92 -11.27 13.33
N SER A 190 -29.12 -11.11 12.03
CA SER A 190 -28.80 -9.89 11.29
C SER A 190 -29.89 -8.82 11.45
N TYR A 191 -29.46 -7.59 11.71
CA TYR A 191 -30.30 -6.40 11.78
C TYR A 191 -29.80 -5.37 10.77
N THR A 192 -30.53 -5.18 9.68
CA THR A 192 -30.19 -4.18 8.66
C THR A 192 -30.31 -2.76 9.21
N LEU A 193 -29.45 -1.85 8.74
CA LEU A 193 -29.54 -0.43 9.13
C LEU A 193 -30.92 0.17 8.90
N ARG A 194 -31.62 -0.20 7.81
CA ARG A 194 -32.99 0.24 7.54
C ARG A 194 -33.95 -0.12 8.67
N ARG A 195 -33.83 -1.34 9.22
CA ARG A 195 -34.64 -1.81 10.35
C ARG A 195 -34.26 -1.06 11.63
N ILE A 196 -32.97 -0.85 11.87
CA ILE A 196 -32.47 -0.12 13.05
C ILE A 196 -32.95 1.34 13.05
N GLN A 197 -33.07 1.98 11.89
CA GLN A 197 -33.61 3.34 11.76
C GLN A 197 -35.07 3.49 12.21
N GLU A 198 -35.81 2.38 12.33
CA GLU A 198 -37.21 2.37 12.78
C GLU A 198 -37.33 2.14 14.29
N PHE A 199 -36.22 1.86 14.98
CA PHE A 199 -36.23 1.66 16.43
C PHE A 199 -36.36 3.00 17.14
N ASP A 200 -37.10 3.02 18.25
CA ASP A 200 -37.01 4.09 19.24
C ASP A 200 -35.71 3.95 20.06
N SER A 201 -35.42 4.94 20.91
CA SER A 201 -34.21 4.94 21.76
C SER A 201 -34.08 3.65 22.57
N LYS A 202 -35.17 3.17 23.17
CA LYS A 202 -35.15 1.98 24.03
C LYS A 202 -34.83 0.71 23.25
N ASN A 203 -35.46 0.49 22.10
CA ASN A 203 -35.15 -0.68 21.27
C ASN A 203 -33.73 -0.61 20.69
N PHE A 204 -33.22 0.59 20.44
CA PHE A 204 -31.83 0.78 20.02
C PHE A 204 -30.83 0.38 21.12
N GLU A 205 -31.06 0.79 22.36
CA GLU A 205 -30.25 0.38 23.52
C GLU A 205 -30.29 -1.15 23.74
N ILE A 206 -31.48 -1.75 23.64
CA ILE A 206 -31.65 -3.21 23.75
C ILE A 206 -30.88 -3.95 22.65
N LEU A 207 -30.90 -3.44 21.41
CA LEU A 207 -30.11 -4.03 20.32
C LEU A 207 -28.61 -3.94 20.60
N VAL A 208 -28.10 -2.78 21.02
CA VAL A 208 -26.69 -2.59 21.36
C VAL A 208 -26.26 -3.53 22.49
N SER A 209 -27.08 -3.67 23.52
CA SER A 209 -26.88 -4.63 24.61
C SER A 209 -26.85 -6.08 24.12
N TRP A 210 -27.79 -6.46 23.24
CA TRP A 210 -27.82 -7.81 22.67
C TRP A 210 -26.59 -8.11 21.80
N LEU A 211 -26.17 -7.16 20.95
CA LEU A 211 -24.96 -7.31 20.13
C LEU A 211 -23.71 -7.41 21.01
N THR A 212 -23.66 -6.65 22.11
CA THR A 212 -22.58 -6.72 23.10
C THR A 212 -22.50 -8.10 23.74
N ALA A 213 -23.65 -8.66 24.15
CA ALA A 213 -23.73 -10.01 24.70
C ALA A 213 -23.38 -11.09 23.67
N ARG A 214 -23.80 -10.92 22.40
CA ARG A 214 -23.48 -11.81 21.28
C ARG A 214 -21.97 -11.99 21.11
N ASP A 215 -21.21 -10.93 21.36
CA ASP A 215 -19.75 -10.91 21.20
C ASP A 215 -18.99 -11.37 22.45
N GLY A 216 -19.71 -11.92 23.44
CA GLY A 216 -19.13 -12.56 24.63
C GLY A 216 -18.88 -11.63 25.81
N LEU A 217 -19.33 -10.37 25.75
CA LEU A 217 -19.25 -9.47 26.89
C LEU A 217 -20.38 -9.76 27.88
N LYS A 218 -20.06 -9.76 29.18
CA LYS A 218 -21.05 -9.88 30.24
C LYS A 218 -21.77 -8.55 30.41
N VAL A 219 -23.01 -8.46 29.95
CA VAL A 219 -23.85 -7.27 30.15
C VAL A 219 -24.24 -7.14 31.63
N ILE A 220 -23.87 -6.01 32.22
CA ILE A 220 -24.18 -5.64 33.61
C ILE A 220 -25.43 -4.76 33.65
N GLN A 221 -25.57 -3.86 32.67
CA GLN A 221 -26.73 -3.00 32.47
C GLN A 221 -27.09 -2.99 30.99
N ALA A 222 -28.36 -3.29 30.67
CA ALA A 222 -28.82 -3.53 29.30
C ALA A 222 -29.55 -2.35 28.65
N HIS A 223 -29.97 -1.34 29.41
CA HIS A 223 -30.56 -0.11 28.92
C HIS A 223 -30.43 1.00 29.98
N GLY A 224 -30.58 2.25 29.54
CA GLY A 224 -30.59 3.43 30.40
C GLY A 224 -31.79 3.47 31.35
N GLY A 225 -31.70 4.29 32.37
CA GLY A 225 -32.73 4.54 33.37
C GLY A 225 -32.61 5.95 33.94
N PRO A 226 -33.62 6.46 34.66
CA PRO A 226 -33.55 7.81 35.22
C PRO A 226 -32.27 8.00 36.05
N GLY A 227 -31.41 8.94 35.65
CA GLY A 227 -30.15 9.22 36.34
C GLY A 227 -28.94 8.38 35.91
N ASP A 228 -29.02 7.66 34.77
CA ASP A 228 -27.92 6.91 34.17
C ASP A 228 -26.73 7.76 33.67
N ARG A 229 -26.90 9.08 33.61
CA ARG A 229 -25.88 10.09 33.24
C ARG A 229 -25.15 9.73 31.94
N GLY A 230 -25.86 9.09 31.01
CA GLY A 230 -25.37 8.76 29.69
C GLY A 230 -24.66 7.40 29.55
N ALA A 231 -24.74 6.51 30.54
CA ALA A 231 -24.35 5.11 30.38
C ALA A 231 -25.58 4.23 30.14
N ASP A 232 -25.90 3.99 28.86
CA ASP A 232 -27.08 3.22 28.48
C ASP A 232 -26.83 1.71 28.55
N VAL A 233 -25.63 1.26 28.13
CA VAL A 233 -25.20 -0.14 28.25
C VAL A 233 -23.87 -0.19 28.97
N ILE A 234 -23.78 -1.06 29.99
CA ILE A 234 -22.53 -1.35 30.69
C ILE A 234 -22.27 -2.84 30.61
N SER A 235 -21.08 -3.22 30.20
CA SER A 235 -20.66 -4.61 30.10
C SER A 235 -19.21 -4.80 30.54
N GLN A 236 -18.80 -6.05 30.65
CA GLN A 236 -17.44 -6.44 30.97
C GLN A 236 -16.93 -7.45 29.95
N THR A 237 -15.76 -7.20 29.40
CA THR A 237 -15.05 -8.15 28.54
C THR A 237 -14.55 -9.36 29.35
N PRO A 238 -14.23 -10.50 28.71
CA PRO A 238 -13.71 -11.66 29.42
C PRO A 238 -12.38 -11.41 30.16
N ASP A 239 -11.56 -10.46 29.69
CA ASP A 239 -10.31 -10.02 30.35
C ASP A 239 -10.54 -8.95 31.44
N GLY A 240 -11.80 -8.64 31.78
CA GLY A 240 -12.17 -7.82 32.93
C GLY A 240 -12.36 -6.32 32.65
N ARG A 241 -12.04 -5.83 31.44
CA ARG A 241 -12.24 -4.42 31.06
C ARG A 241 -13.72 -4.06 31.06
N ARG A 242 -14.05 -2.92 31.66
CA ARG A 242 -15.40 -2.36 31.70
C ARG A 242 -15.67 -1.53 30.46
N VAL A 243 -16.68 -1.93 29.69
CA VAL A 243 -17.14 -1.22 28.49
C VAL A 243 -18.41 -0.45 28.83
N VAL A 244 -18.38 0.86 28.62
CA VAL A 244 -19.51 1.76 28.84
C VAL A 244 -19.93 2.35 27.52
N VAL A 245 -21.21 2.23 27.18
CA VAL A 245 -21.76 2.61 25.89
C VAL A 245 -22.87 3.64 26.08
N GLN A 246 -22.79 4.74 25.33
CA GLN A 246 -23.90 5.66 25.14
C GLN A 246 -24.51 5.48 23.76
N CYS A 247 -25.84 5.31 23.71
CA CYS A 247 -26.63 5.21 22.52
C CYS A 247 -27.27 6.56 22.19
N LYS A 248 -27.11 7.01 20.95
CA LYS A 248 -27.80 8.18 20.40
C LYS A 248 -28.55 7.80 19.14
N GLN A 249 -29.86 7.65 19.28
CA GLN A 249 -30.75 7.44 18.15
C GLN A 249 -31.10 8.78 17.50
N THR A 250 -30.90 8.89 16.20
CA THR A 250 -31.31 10.06 15.40
C THR A 250 -32.48 9.60 14.51
N GLY A 251 -33.68 10.12 14.75
CA GLY A 251 -34.87 9.72 13.98
C GLY A 251 -34.79 10.16 12.51
N ARG A 252 -35.57 9.51 11.61
CA ARG A 252 -35.57 9.80 10.15
C ARG A 252 -35.75 11.27 9.75
N ALA A 253 -36.49 12.05 10.54
CA ALA A 253 -36.73 13.48 10.29
C ALA A 253 -35.56 14.37 10.70
N ALA A 254 -34.68 13.88 11.58
CA ALA A 254 -33.53 14.60 12.10
C ALA A 254 -32.28 14.06 11.40
N LYS A 255 -31.81 14.73 10.33
CA LYS A 255 -30.42 14.62 9.86
C LYS A 255 -29.44 15.23 10.88
N GLN A 256 -29.68 15.03 12.17
CA GLN A 256 -28.88 15.59 13.23
C GLN A 256 -27.74 14.63 13.50
N SER A 257 -26.53 15.07 13.15
CA SER A 257 -25.33 14.38 13.59
C SER A 257 -25.15 14.58 15.10
N VAL A 258 -24.59 13.57 15.75
CA VAL A 258 -24.09 13.69 17.13
C VAL A 258 -23.01 14.78 17.15
N THR A 259 -23.16 15.73 18.07
CA THR A 259 -22.32 16.92 18.18
C THR A 259 -21.15 16.69 19.14
N SER A 260 -20.12 17.55 19.08
CA SER A 260 -18.99 17.51 20.02
C SER A 260 -19.44 17.66 21.47
N THR A 261 -20.47 18.48 21.74
CA THR A 261 -21.06 18.62 23.07
C THR A 261 -21.59 17.29 23.61
N ASN A 262 -22.18 16.44 22.76
CA ASN A 262 -22.65 15.14 23.20
C ASN A 262 -21.48 14.24 23.64
N VAL A 263 -20.39 14.22 22.87
CA VAL A 263 -19.19 13.43 23.18
C VAL A 263 -18.49 13.97 24.43
N GLN A 264 -18.43 15.30 24.60
CA GLN A 264 -17.88 15.95 25.80
C GLN A 264 -18.64 15.58 27.07
N THR A 265 -19.97 15.65 27.03
CA THR A 265 -20.81 15.25 28.17
C THR A 265 -20.60 13.79 28.53
N PHE A 266 -20.54 12.91 27.53
CA PHE A 266 -20.25 11.49 27.75
C PHE A 266 -18.87 11.27 28.37
N ASN A 267 -17.85 11.95 27.86
CA ASN A 267 -16.49 11.86 28.41
C ASN A 267 -16.45 12.23 29.90
N GLY A 268 -17.22 13.24 30.30
CA GLY A 268 -17.35 13.69 31.67
C GLY A 268 -17.93 12.65 32.64
N THR A 269 -18.66 11.63 32.15
CA THR A 269 -19.32 10.63 33.00
C THR A 269 -18.76 9.22 32.81
N ALA A 270 -18.43 8.82 31.57
CA ALA A 270 -18.01 7.46 31.22
C ALA A 270 -16.89 6.92 32.11
N ARG A 271 -15.79 7.67 32.25
CA ARG A 271 -14.66 7.27 33.11
C ARG A 271 -14.86 7.72 34.56
N PRO A 272 -15.16 9.00 34.85
CA PRO A 272 -15.21 9.47 36.24
C PRO A 272 -16.25 8.75 37.09
N GLU A 273 -17.44 8.50 36.52
CA GLU A 273 -18.57 7.93 37.24
C GLU A 273 -18.73 6.44 36.99
N HIS A 274 -18.64 6.00 35.73
CA HIS A 274 -18.91 4.61 35.37
C HIS A 274 -17.66 3.72 35.27
N LYS A 275 -16.47 4.29 35.50
CA LYS A 275 -15.17 3.58 35.49
C LYS A 275 -14.92 2.84 34.17
N ALA A 276 -15.29 3.46 33.04
CA ALA A 276 -15.04 2.89 31.73
C ALA A 276 -13.54 2.70 31.47
N ASP A 277 -13.16 1.49 31.11
CA ASP A 277 -11.87 1.22 30.47
C ASP A 277 -11.99 1.53 28.97
N VAL A 278 -13.11 1.08 28.37
CA VAL A 278 -13.49 1.34 26.97
C VAL A 278 -14.77 2.16 26.96
N ALA A 279 -14.69 3.41 26.49
CA ALA A 279 -15.83 4.30 26.32
C ALA A 279 -16.29 4.28 24.86
N VAL A 280 -17.56 3.99 24.61
CA VAL A 280 -18.12 3.85 23.25
C VAL A 280 -19.36 4.72 23.10
N MET A 281 -19.46 5.45 22.00
CA MET A 281 -20.69 6.14 21.61
C MET A 281 -21.22 5.54 20.32
N VAL A 282 -22.47 5.09 20.34
CA VAL A 282 -23.13 4.40 19.21
C VAL A 282 -24.28 5.25 18.70
N THR A 283 -24.36 5.41 17.39
CA THR A 283 -25.49 6.07 16.75
C THR A 283 -25.84 5.41 15.43
N ASN A 284 -27.12 5.47 15.06
CA ASN A 284 -27.61 5.10 13.74
C ASN A 284 -27.53 6.26 12.72
N GLY A 285 -27.13 7.45 13.16
CA GLY A 285 -26.86 8.64 12.35
C GLY A 285 -25.37 8.94 12.23
N GLY A 286 -24.99 10.17 11.88
CA GLY A 286 -23.59 10.57 11.74
C GLY A 286 -23.00 11.22 12.99
N PHE A 287 -21.68 11.38 13.01
CA PHE A 287 -20.95 12.28 13.92
C PHE A 287 -20.46 13.50 13.16
N SER A 288 -20.52 14.68 13.77
CA SER A 288 -19.88 15.88 13.21
C SER A 288 -18.35 15.76 13.28
N GLU A 289 -17.63 16.48 12.42
CA GLU A 289 -16.16 16.47 12.43
C GLU A 289 -15.58 16.86 13.80
N PRO A 290 -16.07 17.93 14.47
CA PRO A 290 -15.61 18.26 15.83
C PRO A 290 -15.88 17.16 16.86
N ALA A 291 -16.92 16.34 16.67
CA ALA A 291 -17.20 15.21 17.55
C ALA A 291 -16.19 14.08 17.34
N ARG A 292 -15.81 13.82 16.08
CA ARG A 292 -14.78 12.83 15.72
C ARG A 292 -13.42 13.22 16.26
N ASP A 293 -13.04 14.50 16.09
CA ASP A 293 -11.79 15.03 16.61
C ASP A 293 -11.70 14.87 18.12
N PHE A 294 -12.72 15.34 18.84
CA PHE A 294 -12.75 15.23 20.29
C PHE A 294 -12.71 13.77 20.77
N ALA A 295 -13.46 12.87 20.12
CA ALA A 295 -13.47 11.46 20.49
C ALA A 295 -12.08 10.82 20.35
N ARG A 296 -11.37 11.10 19.25
CA ARG A 296 -10.00 10.64 19.02
C ARG A 296 -9.07 11.14 20.12
N ASP A 297 -9.11 12.44 20.43
CA ASP A 297 -8.20 13.06 21.40
C ASP A 297 -8.43 12.57 22.84
N HIS A 298 -9.61 12.02 23.13
CA HIS A 298 -10.00 11.51 24.45
C HIS A 298 -10.20 9.98 24.52
N ALA A 299 -9.75 9.24 23.50
CA ALA A 299 -9.87 7.78 23.43
C ALA A 299 -11.31 7.27 23.68
N ILE A 300 -12.27 7.90 22.99
CA ILE A 300 -13.67 7.47 22.91
C ILE A 300 -13.88 6.83 21.54
N HIS A 301 -14.39 5.62 21.54
CA HIS A 301 -14.72 4.93 20.30
C HIS A 301 -16.08 5.37 19.78
N LEU A 302 -16.17 5.60 18.46
CA LEU A 302 -17.40 5.99 17.79
C LEU A 302 -17.87 4.85 16.88
N ILE A 303 -19.12 4.44 17.03
CA ILE A 303 -19.81 3.51 16.12
C ILE A 303 -20.89 4.31 15.40
N GLY A 304 -20.59 4.70 14.16
CA GLY A 304 -21.54 5.34 13.25
C GLY A 304 -22.27 4.32 12.38
N PRO A 305 -22.93 4.73 11.29
CA PRO A 305 -23.76 3.84 10.49
C PRO A 305 -22.95 2.72 9.83
N THR A 306 -21.75 3.04 9.34
CA THR A 306 -20.86 2.06 8.69
C THR A 306 -20.38 1.00 9.69
N GLU A 307 -19.91 1.42 10.86
CA GLU A 307 -19.47 0.52 11.92
C GLU A 307 -20.63 -0.31 12.47
N LEU A 308 -21.80 0.31 12.62
CA LEU A 308 -23.01 -0.35 13.08
C LEU A 308 -23.52 -1.37 12.06
N GLU A 309 -23.37 -1.12 10.76
CA GLU A 309 -23.70 -2.09 9.71
C GLU A 309 -22.79 -3.31 9.78
N ARG A 310 -21.48 -3.09 9.91
CA ARG A 310 -20.50 -4.17 10.13
C ARG A 310 -20.88 -5.00 11.36
N TRP A 311 -21.25 -4.34 12.45
CA TRP A 311 -21.59 -5.00 13.71
C TRP A 311 -22.92 -5.78 13.63
N ALA A 312 -23.99 -5.10 13.25
CA ALA A 312 -25.36 -5.58 13.38
C ALA A 312 -25.86 -6.33 12.13
N THR A 313 -25.41 -5.94 10.94
CA THR A 313 -25.83 -6.54 9.67
C THR A 313 -24.85 -7.62 9.21
N TRP A 314 -23.54 -7.37 9.31
CA TRP A 314 -22.52 -8.28 8.77
C TRP A 314 -21.88 -9.19 9.82
N GLY A 315 -22.13 -8.94 11.11
CA GLY A 315 -21.72 -9.84 12.18
C GLY A 315 -20.26 -9.75 12.58
N ASP A 316 -19.55 -8.68 12.22
CA ASP A 316 -18.27 -8.36 12.85
C ASP A 316 -18.48 -8.22 14.36
N SER A 317 -17.54 -8.66 15.17
CA SER A 317 -17.58 -8.47 16.62
C SER A 317 -17.32 -7.00 17.00
N LEU A 318 -17.75 -6.60 18.19
CA LEU A 318 -17.47 -5.30 18.78
C LEU A 318 -15.95 -5.04 18.79
N TYR A 319 -15.13 -6.05 19.06
CA TYR A 319 -13.67 -5.94 19.01
C TYR A 319 -13.15 -5.57 17.62
N GLU A 320 -13.62 -6.24 16.57
CA GLU A 320 -13.25 -5.96 15.17
C GLU A 320 -13.73 -4.57 14.71
N VAL A 321 -14.90 -4.13 15.16
CA VAL A 321 -15.47 -2.83 14.83
C VAL A 321 -14.72 -1.70 15.54
N LEU A 322 -14.31 -1.91 16.79
CA LEU A 322 -13.55 -0.93 17.56
C LEU A 322 -12.04 -0.94 17.28
N GLY A 323 -11.53 -1.98 16.60
CA GLY A 323 -10.11 -2.17 16.37
C GLY A 323 -9.31 -2.44 17.65
N ILE A 324 -9.92 -3.06 18.66
CA ILE A 324 -9.26 -3.37 19.94
C ILE A 324 -9.05 -4.88 20.10
N PRO A 325 -8.01 -5.33 20.82
CA PRO A 325 -7.76 -6.76 21.01
C PRO A 325 -8.94 -7.46 21.70
N GLY A 326 -9.38 -8.57 21.11
CA GLY A 326 -10.33 -9.50 21.72
C GLY A 326 -9.67 -10.33 22.83
N ALA A 327 -10.47 -10.87 23.74
CA ALA A 327 -9.98 -11.62 24.90
C ALA A 327 -9.09 -12.84 24.56
N THR A 328 -9.21 -13.40 23.36
CA THR A 328 -8.43 -14.58 22.91
C THR A 328 -7.03 -14.24 22.37
N SER A 329 -6.67 -12.97 22.25
CA SER A 329 -5.38 -12.55 21.64
C SER A 329 -4.16 -12.66 22.56
N LEU A 330 -4.33 -13.03 23.83
CA LEU A 330 -3.25 -13.21 24.81
C LEU A 330 -2.67 -14.64 24.86
N GLY A 331 -2.99 -15.51 23.89
CA GLY A 331 -2.72 -16.95 23.97
C GLY A 331 -1.71 -17.56 23.00
N THR A 332 -0.97 -16.78 22.20
CA THR A 332 0.02 -17.32 21.25
C THR A 332 1.29 -16.48 21.24
N THR A 333 2.06 -16.60 22.31
CA THR A 333 3.51 -16.43 22.28
C THR A 333 4.11 -17.57 23.09
N SER A 334 4.65 -18.56 22.38
CA SER A 334 5.52 -19.60 22.92
C SER A 334 6.57 -19.93 21.87
#